data_AF-A0A2V8PZE9-F1
#
_entry.id   AF-A0A2V8PZE9-F1
#
_cell.length_a   1.000
_cell.length_b   1.000
_cell.length_c   1.000
_cell.angle_alpha   90.00
_cell.angle_beta   90.00
_cell.angle_gamma   90.00
#
_symmetry.space_group_name_H-M   'P 1'
#
loop_
_entity.id
_entity.type
_entity.pdbx_description
1 polymer ?
#
loop_
_entity_poly.entity_id
_entity_poly.type
_entity_poly.pdbx_seq_one_letter_code
_entity_poly.pdbx_strand_id
1 'polypeptide(L)' 'MEEYAGIILSLARQEQPDTSAYVDEEIVYRVKKRHHAGMIVRATRLERVNELLDEYSTRFVEDFVAVVPPPERPE' A
#
# COMPACT_ATOMS: atom_id res chain seq x y z
N MET A 1 15.36 -4.05 -22.40
CA MET A 1 15.01 -2.85 -21.63
C MET A 1 14.86 -3.28 -20.19
N GLU A 2 15.43 -2.55 -19.25
CA GLU A 2 15.27 -2.84 -17.83
C GLU A 2 13.86 -2.42 -17.37
N GLU A 3 13.24 -3.23 -16.51
CA GLU A 3 12.00 -2.89 -15.83
C GLU A 3 12.27 -2.85 -14.34
N TYR A 4 11.63 -1.91 -13.65
CA TYR A 4 11.71 -1.73 -12.20
C TYR A 4 10.35 -2.06 -11.59
N ALA A 5 10.37 -2.59 -10.37
CA ALA A 5 9.16 -2.88 -9.63
C ALA A 5 9.30 -2.45 -8.17
N GLY A 6 8.18 -2.03 -7.60
CA GLY A 6 8.05 -1.62 -6.21
C GLY A 6 6.87 -2.32 -5.55
N ILE A 7 6.97 -2.58 -4.26
CA ILE A 7 5.89 -3.13 -3.45
C ILE A 7 5.57 -2.19 -2.30
N ILE A 8 4.28 -1.96 -2.09
CA ILE A 8 3.75 -1.34 -0.87
C ILE A 8 2.80 -2.32 -0.18
N LEU A 9 2.97 -2.47 1.14
CA LEU A 9 2.20 -3.41 1.95
C LEU A 9 1.99 -2.82 3.35
N SER A 10 0.78 -2.96 3.88
CA SER A 10 0.44 -2.56 5.24
C SER A 10 -0.55 -3.54 5.88
N LEU A 11 -0.52 -3.63 7.21
CA LEU A 11 -1.64 -4.17 7.97
C LEU A 11 -2.84 -3.24 7.83
N ALA A 12 -3.98 -3.81 7.45
CA ALA A 12 -5.21 -3.07 7.23
C ALA A 12 -6.17 -3.23 8.42
N ARG A 13 -6.77 -2.12 8.85
CA ARG A 13 -7.87 -2.12 9.85
C ARG A 13 -9.12 -2.82 9.31
N GLN A 14 -9.30 -2.84 7.99
CA GLN A 14 -10.35 -3.58 7.30
C GLN A 14 -9.94 -5.05 7.16
N GLU A 15 -10.90 -5.97 7.32
CA GLU A 15 -10.65 -7.40 7.08
C GLU A 15 -10.35 -7.70 5.61
N GLN A 16 -11.08 -7.06 4.71
CA GLN A 16 -10.86 -7.11 3.25
C GLN A 16 -10.75 -5.66 2.74
N PRO A 17 -9.53 -5.08 2.74
CA PRO A 17 -9.35 -3.70 2.31
C PRO A 17 -9.68 -3.54 0.82
N ASP A 18 -10.47 -2.52 0.50
CA ASP A 18 -10.75 -2.15 -0.88
C ASP A 18 -9.64 -1.24 -1.42
N THR A 19 -9.01 -1.63 -2.52
CA THR A 19 -7.96 -0.86 -3.19
C THR A 19 -8.44 -0.27 -4.53
N SER A 20 -9.74 -0.33 -4.83
CA SER A 20 -10.31 0.10 -6.11
C SER A 20 -10.02 1.56 -6.47
N ALA A 21 -9.78 2.42 -5.47
CA ALA A 21 -9.42 3.84 -5.63
C ALA A 21 -7.98 4.09 -6.14
N TYR A 22 -7.15 3.06 -6.22
CA TYR A 22 -5.81 3.14 -6.81
C TYR A 22 -5.92 2.64 -8.24
N VAL A 23 -5.66 3.48 -9.24
CA VAL A 23 -6.05 3.20 -10.64
C VAL A 23 -4.90 3.32 -11.64
N ASP A 24 -3.69 3.62 -11.18
CA ASP A 24 -2.51 3.71 -12.03
C ASP A 24 -2.28 2.40 -12.80
N GLU A 25 -1.95 2.52 -14.08
CA GLU A 25 -1.74 1.39 -14.99
C GLU A 25 -0.51 0.55 -14.61
N GLU A 26 0.41 1.13 -13.84
CA GLU A 26 1.57 0.46 -13.31
C GLU A 26 1.24 -0.58 -12.24
N ILE A 27 0.03 -0.59 -11.67
CA ILE A 27 -0.40 -1.61 -10.71
C ILE A 27 -0.58 -2.95 -11.42
N VAL A 28 0.41 -3.83 -11.25
CA VAL A 28 0.43 -5.16 -11.87
C VAL A 28 -0.08 -6.27 -10.96
N TYR A 29 -0.20 -6.00 -9.66
CA TYR A 29 -0.72 -6.97 -8.69
C TYR A 29 -1.38 -6.28 -7.49
N ARG A 30 -2.43 -6.91 -6.96
CA ARG A 30 -3.13 -6.51 -5.73
C ARG A 30 -3.18 -7.68 -4.76
N VAL A 31 -2.77 -7.43 -3.52
CA VAL A 31 -2.75 -8.44 -2.46
C VAL A 31 -4.19 -8.83 -2.10
N LYS A 32 -4.45 -10.14 -2.05
CA LYS A 32 -5.73 -10.71 -1.60
C LYS A 32 -5.50 -11.54 -0.33
N LYS A 33 -5.33 -10.86 0.80
CA LYS A 33 -5.07 -11.48 2.12
C LYS A 33 -5.80 -10.71 3.21
N ARG A 34 -6.40 -11.42 4.18
CA ARG A 34 -7.12 -10.80 5.31
C ARG A 34 -6.23 -9.80 6.04
N HIS A 35 -6.74 -8.62 6.33
CA HIS A 35 -6.04 -7.53 7.02
C HIS A 35 -4.74 -7.07 6.33
N HIS A 36 -4.61 -7.25 5.02
CA HIS A 36 -3.44 -6.76 4.27
C HIS A 36 -3.91 -5.92 3.09
N ALA A 37 -3.54 -4.64 3.10
CA ALA A 37 -3.63 -3.79 1.92
C ALA A 37 -2.26 -3.77 1.27
N GLY A 38 -2.17 -4.06 -0.02
CA GLY A 38 -0.90 -4.04 -0.71
C GLY A 38 -1.03 -4.19 -2.21
N MET A 39 -0.03 -3.68 -2.91
CA MET A 39 0.05 -3.69 -4.37
C MET A 39 1.51 -3.70 -4.83
N ILE A 40 1.71 -4.24 -6.03
CA ILE A 40 2.99 -4.16 -6.73
C ILE A 40 2.80 -3.25 -7.94
N VAL A 41 3.69 -2.29 -8.09
CA VAL A 41 3.78 -1.41 -9.25
C VAL A 41 5.00 -1.76 -10.10
N ARG A 42 4.92 -1.58 -11.42
CA ARG A 42 6.02 -1.82 -12.36
C ARG A 42 6.07 -0.73 -13.42
N ALA A 43 7.27 -0.23 -13.71
CA ALA A 43 7.52 0.74 -14.79
C ALA A 43 8.92 0.56 -15.41
N THR A 44 9.13 1.13 -16.60
CA THR A 44 10.44 1.15 -17.28
C THR A 44 11.39 2.20 -16.72
N ARG A 45 10.89 3.13 -15.88
CA ARG A 45 11.66 4.19 -15.22
C ARG A 45 11.59 4.00 -13.71
N LEU A 46 12.75 3.93 -13.06
CA LEU A 46 12.83 3.77 -11.60
C LEU A 46 12.20 4.96 -10.88
N GLU A 47 12.32 6.17 -11.44
CA GLU A 47 11.73 7.39 -10.89
C GLU A 47 10.21 7.27 -10.77
N ARG A 48 9.54 6.67 -11.77
CA ARG A 48 8.09 6.46 -11.74
C ARG A 48 7.66 5.47 -10.66
N VAL A 49 8.46 4.43 -10.43
CA VAL A 49 8.19 3.49 -9.31
C VAL A 49 8.30 4.23 -7.98
N ASN A 50 9.32 5.06 -7.79
CA ASN A 50 9.49 5.82 -6.55
C ASN A 50 8.36 6.85 -6.34
N GLU A 51 7.96 7.60 -7.38
CA GLU A 51 6.81 8.52 -7.32
C GLU A 51 5.54 7.83 -6.83
N LEU A 52 5.23 6.65 -7.39
CA LEU A 52 4.06 5.87 -6.99
C LEU A 52 4.16 5.36 -5.56
N LEU A 53 5.33 4.87 -5.14
CA LEU A 53 5.53 4.39 -3.77
C LEU A 53 5.41 5.53 -2.75
N ASP A 54 5.94 6.71 -3.05
CA ASP A 54 5.87 7.88 -2.19
C ASP A 54 4.41 8.38 -2.07
N GLU A 55 3.68 8.51 -3.19
CA GLU A 55 2.27 8.87 -3.19
C GLU A 55 1.43 7.86 -2.39
N TYR A 56 1.60 6.57 -2.69
CA TYR A 56 0.80 5.53 -2.07
C TYR A 56 1.15 5.37 -0.60
N SER A 57 2.39 5.58 -0.19
CA SER A 57 2.78 5.53 1.23
C SER A 57 1.96 6.49 2.07
N THR A 58 1.78 7.72 1.59
CA THR A 58 1.00 8.76 2.28
C THR A 58 -0.47 8.34 2.39
N ARG A 59 -1.06 7.89 1.28
CA ARG A 59 -2.47 7.48 1.24
C ARG A 59 -2.74 6.21 2.07
N PHE A 60 -1.84 5.24 2.04
CA PHE A 60 -1.99 3.97 2.78
C PHE A 60 -2.11 4.18 4.30
N VAL A 61 -1.44 5.21 4.84
CA VAL A 61 -1.55 5.58 6.25
C VAL A 61 -2.98 5.95 6.60
N GLU A 62 -3.62 6.75 5.77
CA GLU A 62 -4.98 7.23 6.01
C GLU A 62 -6.02 6.15 5.71
N ASP A 63 -5.84 5.44 4.60
CA ASP A 63 -6.84 4.52 4.04
C ASP A 63 -6.87 3.17 4.78
N PHE A 64 -5.70 2.64 5.17
CA PHE A 64 -5.58 1.24 5.60
C PHE A 64 -4.96 1.03 6.96
N VAL A 65 -3.88 1.73 7.31
CA VAL A 65 -3.02 1.38 8.46
C VAL A 65 -3.85 1.11 9.71
N ALA A 66 -3.71 -0.10 10.25
CA ALA A 66 -4.21 -0.45 11.57
C ALA A 66 -3.32 0.17 12.64
N VAL A 67 -3.83 1.20 13.33
CA VAL A 67 -3.18 1.80 14.49
C VAL A 67 -3.77 1.19 15.75
N VAL A 68 -2.93 0.58 16.59
CA VAL A 68 -3.33 0.18 17.94
C VAL A 68 -3.04 1.37 18.87
N PRO A 69 -4.05 1.94 19.55
CA PRO A 69 -3.80 2.98 20.53
C PRO A 69 -2.90 2.43 21.65
N PRO A 70 -2.02 3.25 22.25
CA PRO A 70 -1.22 2.82 23.38
C PRO A 70 -2.15 2.29 24.50
N PRO A 71 -1.75 1.22 25.20
CA PRO A 71 -2.56 0.69 26.29
C PRO A 71 -2.83 1.77 27.34
N GLU A 72 -4.04 1.77 27.91
CA GLU A 72 -4.36 2.65 29.03
C GLU A 72 -3.36 2.40 30.16
N ARG A 73 -2.84 3.48 30.75
CA ARG A 73 -1.96 3.34 31.91
C ARG A 73 -2.77 2.71 33.05
N PRO A 74 -2.27 1.67 33.72
CA PRO A 74 -2.88 1.20 34.95
C PRO A 74 -2.87 2.35 35.98
N GLU A 75 -3.98 2.54 36.68
CA GLU A 75 -4.07 3.47 37.82
C GLU A 75 -3.09 3.12 38.94
#